data_AF-A0A520K0K7-F1
#
_entry.id   AF-A0A520K0K7-F1
#
_cell.length_a   1.000
_cell.length_b   1.000
_cell.length_c   1.000
_cell.angle_alpha   90.00
_cell.angle_beta   90.00
_cell.angle_gamma   90.00
#
_symmetry.space_group_name_H-M   'P 1'
#
loop_
_entity.id
_entity.type
_entity.pdbx_description
1 polymer ?
#
loop_
_entity_poly.entity_id
_entity_poly.type
_entity_poly.pdbx_seq_one_letter_code
_entity_poly.pdbx_strand_id
1 'polypeptide(L)'
;MNDVYENAEVFILENGNEVQNKLFLHLTGGCDLNCAVEALARYQNEDGGWANGLEIKYAGNVSMQMTTAAARGYIYLFDLSETGIFAKTLDYLSFTQKDNGSWDDPEEITRFELPPYMGPGIYVEFKTGMILKWLSRMNLNTEDKGMIRRARDYLIKEFPRVSKEK
;
A
#
# COMPACT_ATOMS: atom_id res chain seq x y z
N MET A 1 -1.67 -24.86 -24.72
CA MET A 1 -1.31 -23.49 -24.29
C MET A 1 -2.56 -22.78 -23.79
N ASN A 2 -3.70 -22.86 -24.51
CA ASN A 2 -5.01 -22.40 -24.02
C ASN A 2 -5.39 -23.01 -22.67
N ASP A 3 -5.24 -24.33 -22.51
CA ASP A 3 -5.58 -25.01 -21.24
C ASP A 3 -4.79 -24.47 -20.03
N VAL A 4 -3.56 -23.98 -20.24
CA VAL A 4 -2.75 -23.39 -19.16
C VAL A 4 -3.30 -22.03 -18.76
N TYR A 5 -3.72 -21.22 -19.73
CA TYR A 5 -4.34 -19.92 -19.46
C TYR A 5 -5.70 -20.07 -18.79
N GLU A 6 -6.54 -20.99 -19.26
CA GLU A 6 -7.85 -21.28 -18.68
C GLU A 6 -7.70 -21.79 -17.23
N ASN A 7 -6.77 -22.71 -16.98
CA ASN A 7 -6.50 -23.17 -15.62
C ASN A 7 -5.95 -22.06 -14.71
N ALA A 8 -5.12 -21.15 -15.23
CA ALA A 8 -4.61 -20.02 -14.46
C ALA A 8 -5.72 -19.00 -14.14
N GLU A 9 -6.61 -18.72 -15.08
CA GLU A 9 -7.78 -17.88 -14.88
C GLU A 9 -8.70 -18.45 -13.79
N VAL A 10 -9.07 -19.73 -13.89
CA VAL A 10 -9.89 -20.41 -12.88
C VAL A 10 -9.21 -20.34 -11.52
N PHE A 11 -7.91 -20.65 -11.45
CA PHE A 11 -7.17 -20.61 -10.19
C PHE A 11 -7.20 -19.22 -9.54
N ILE A 12 -6.97 -18.15 -10.31
CA ILE A 12 -7.02 -16.78 -9.80
C ILE A 12 -8.43 -16.46 -9.30
N LEU A 13 -9.46 -16.74 -10.09
CA LEU A 13 -10.84 -16.40 -9.73
C LEU A 13 -11.34 -17.15 -8.50
N GLU A 14 -10.92 -18.41 -8.31
CA GLU A 14 -11.30 -19.25 -7.16
C GLU A 14 -10.51 -18.94 -5.88
N ASN A 15 -9.25 -18.51 -5.99
CA ASN A 15 -8.36 -18.35 -4.83
C ASN A 15 -8.02 -16.88 -4.50
N GLY A 16 -8.29 -15.97 -5.43
CA GLY A 16 -8.05 -14.54 -5.25
C GLY A 16 -9.11 -13.88 -4.38
N ASN A 17 -8.71 -12.89 -3.59
CA ASN A 17 -9.65 -12.03 -2.89
C ASN A 17 -10.44 -11.14 -3.88
N GLU A 18 -11.46 -10.42 -3.39
CA GLU A 18 -12.34 -9.60 -4.24
C GLU A 18 -11.55 -8.61 -5.11
N VAL A 19 -10.55 -7.93 -4.54
CA VAL A 19 -9.69 -6.99 -5.28
C VAL A 19 -8.87 -7.70 -6.36
N GLN A 20 -8.21 -8.82 -6.03
CA GLN A 20 -7.41 -9.59 -6.99
C GLN A 20 -8.28 -10.07 -8.15
N ASN A 21 -9.50 -10.54 -7.87
CA ASN A 21 -10.44 -11.00 -8.88
C ASN A 21 -10.91 -9.86 -9.79
N LYS A 22 -11.26 -8.70 -9.21
CA LYS A 22 -11.71 -7.54 -10.00
C LYS A 22 -10.59 -6.91 -10.82
N LEU A 23 -9.37 -6.85 -10.28
CA LEU A 23 -8.19 -6.42 -11.03
C LEU A 23 -7.86 -7.38 -12.18
N PHE A 24 -7.95 -8.69 -11.94
CA PHE A 24 -7.77 -9.69 -12.99
C PHE A 24 -8.81 -9.55 -14.10
N LEU A 25 -10.10 -9.47 -13.75
CA LEU A 25 -11.18 -9.26 -14.70
C LEU A 25 -11.01 -7.97 -15.49
N HIS A 26 -10.53 -6.89 -14.86
CA HIS A 26 -10.22 -5.66 -15.58
C HIS A 26 -9.12 -5.88 -16.65
N LEU A 27 -8.03 -6.57 -16.28
CA LEU A 27 -6.92 -6.85 -17.21
C LEU A 27 -7.32 -7.75 -18.38
N THR A 28 -8.28 -8.65 -18.18
CA THR A 28 -8.79 -9.57 -19.21
C THR A 28 -10.01 -9.05 -19.96
N GLY A 29 -10.48 -7.84 -19.65
CA GLY A 29 -11.65 -7.22 -20.31
C GLY A 29 -13.00 -7.73 -19.80
N GLY A 30 -13.02 -8.48 -18.70
CA GLY A 30 -14.23 -8.93 -18.00
C GLY A 30 -14.93 -7.82 -17.18
N CYS A 31 -14.26 -6.71 -16.88
CA CYS A 31 -14.91 -5.48 -16.39
C CYS A 31 -14.11 -4.20 -16.68
N ASP A 32 -14.76 -3.04 -16.50
CA ASP A 32 -14.14 -1.73 -16.66
C ASP A 32 -13.26 -1.35 -15.45
N LEU A 33 -12.53 -0.25 -15.52
CA LEU A 33 -11.66 0.17 -14.40
C LEU A 33 -12.45 0.44 -13.11
N ASN A 34 -13.72 0.85 -13.23
CA ASN A 34 -14.55 1.17 -12.08
C ASN A 34 -14.78 -0.05 -11.19
N CYS A 35 -14.93 -1.25 -11.76
CA CYS A 35 -15.06 -2.47 -10.96
C CYS A 35 -13.87 -2.70 -10.00
N ALA A 36 -12.66 -2.37 -10.46
CA ALA A 36 -11.43 -2.51 -9.69
C ALA A 36 -11.31 -1.41 -8.64
N VAL A 37 -11.66 -0.17 -9.00
CA VAL A 37 -11.69 0.98 -8.08
C VAL A 37 -12.68 0.74 -6.94
N GLU A 38 -13.90 0.30 -7.24
CA GLU A 38 -14.92 0.00 -6.23
C GLU A 38 -14.51 -1.12 -5.30
N ALA A 39 -13.89 -2.18 -5.83
CA ALA A 39 -13.38 -3.27 -5.01
C ALA A 39 -12.25 -2.80 -4.09
N LEU A 40 -11.30 -2.02 -4.62
CA LEU A 40 -10.16 -1.51 -3.87
C LEU A 40 -10.60 -0.51 -2.80
N ALA A 41 -11.60 0.34 -3.09
CA ALA A 41 -12.13 1.34 -2.15
C ALA A 41 -12.62 0.75 -0.84
N ARG A 42 -13.08 -0.52 -0.82
CA ARG A 42 -13.57 -1.21 0.39
C ARG A 42 -12.47 -1.44 1.43
N TYR A 43 -11.22 -1.38 1.02
CA TYR A 43 -10.06 -1.56 1.88
C TYR A 43 -9.47 -0.24 2.36
N GLN A 44 -9.93 0.89 1.82
CA GLN A 44 -9.51 2.22 2.26
C GLN A 44 -10.44 2.71 3.38
N ASN A 45 -9.86 3.11 4.50
CA ASN A 45 -10.57 3.69 5.63
C ASN A 45 -10.92 5.17 5.37
N GLU A 46 -11.79 5.73 6.22
CA GLU A 46 -12.19 7.14 6.13
C GLU A 46 -11.02 8.11 6.28
N ASP A 47 -9.98 7.71 7.03
CA ASP A 47 -8.73 8.47 7.20
C ASP A 47 -7.83 8.48 5.95
N GLY A 48 -8.20 7.73 4.91
CA GLY A 48 -7.44 7.58 3.66
C GLY A 48 -6.35 6.51 3.69
N GLY A 49 -6.11 5.92 4.86
CA GLY A 49 -5.22 4.77 5.05
C GLY A 49 -5.89 3.46 4.67
N TRP A 50 -5.14 2.37 4.77
CA TRP A 50 -5.53 1.07 4.21
C TRP A 50 -5.49 -0.05 5.24
N ALA A 51 -6.55 -0.87 5.26
CA ALA A 51 -6.78 -1.93 6.24
C ALA A 51 -7.72 -3.02 5.68
N ASN A 52 -8.48 -3.68 6.58
CA ASN A 52 -9.63 -4.53 6.27
C ASN A 52 -9.29 -5.77 5.42
N GLY A 53 -8.13 -6.39 5.68
CA GLY A 53 -7.73 -7.63 5.01
C GLY A 53 -7.07 -7.43 3.64
N LEU A 54 -6.68 -6.20 3.27
CA LEU A 54 -5.87 -5.98 2.07
C LEU A 54 -4.48 -6.64 2.19
N GLU A 55 -3.88 -6.57 3.38
CA GLU A 55 -2.76 -7.41 3.76
C GLU A 55 -3.31 -8.73 4.30
N ILE A 56 -2.95 -9.85 3.66
CA ILE A 56 -3.58 -11.15 3.89
C ILE A 56 -3.43 -11.63 5.35
N LYS A 57 -2.35 -11.25 6.02
CA LYS A 57 -2.11 -11.62 7.43
C LYS A 57 -2.60 -10.58 8.44
N TYR A 58 -3.32 -9.54 7.99
CA TYR A 58 -3.86 -8.50 8.84
C TYR A 58 -5.35 -8.26 8.52
N ALA A 59 -6.22 -8.86 9.33
CA ALA A 59 -7.67 -8.69 9.24
C ALA A 59 -8.21 -7.50 10.06
N GLY A 60 -7.33 -6.70 10.68
CA GLY A 60 -7.73 -5.56 11.49
C GLY A 60 -8.30 -4.41 10.65
N ASN A 61 -9.06 -3.54 11.31
CA ASN A 61 -9.74 -2.42 10.68
C ASN A 61 -8.97 -1.09 10.80
N VAL A 62 -7.76 -1.11 11.36
CA VAL A 62 -6.96 0.10 11.56
C VAL A 62 -5.98 0.25 10.40
N SER A 63 -5.89 1.47 9.87
CA SER A 63 -4.96 1.81 8.81
C SER A 63 -3.51 1.55 9.24
N MET A 64 -2.74 0.86 8.40
CA MET A 64 -1.33 0.59 8.68
C MET A 64 -0.44 0.99 7.49
N GLN A 65 0.80 1.39 7.77
CA GLN A 65 1.72 1.90 6.75
C GLN A 65 2.19 0.79 5.83
N MET A 66 2.36 -0.43 6.34
CA MET A 66 2.69 -1.58 5.49
C MET A 66 1.62 -1.83 4.43
N THR A 67 0.34 -1.88 4.84
CA THR A 67 -0.80 -2.07 3.94
C THR A 67 -0.95 -0.88 2.99
N THR A 68 -0.74 0.35 3.48
CA THR A 68 -0.73 1.55 2.64
C THR A 68 0.38 1.48 1.58
N ALA A 69 1.55 0.93 1.91
CA ALA A 69 2.63 0.73 0.95
C ALA A 69 2.25 -0.30 -0.13
N ALA A 70 1.52 -1.36 0.24
CA ALA A 70 1.00 -2.36 -0.68
C ALA A 70 -0.10 -1.79 -1.61
N ALA A 71 -1.07 -1.06 -1.05
CA ALA A 71 -2.15 -0.41 -1.79
C ALA A 71 -1.64 0.49 -2.92
N ARG A 72 -0.51 1.16 -2.69
CA ARG A 72 0.11 2.06 -3.68
C ARG A 72 0.75 1.32 -4.86
N GLY A 73 1.10 0.05 -4.68
CA GLY A 73 1.43 -0.83 -5.79
C GLY A 73 0.24 -0.99 -6.75
N TYR A 74 -0.96 -1.22 -6.22
CA TYR A 74 -2.18 -1.29 -7.02
C TYR A 74 -2.50 0.06 -7.70
N ILE A 75 -2.45 1.17 -6.95
CA ILE A 75 -2.71 2.51 -7.53
C ILE A 75 -1.78 2.78 -8.71
N TYR A 76 -0.48 2.48 -8.57
CA TYR A 76 0.48 2.69 -9.64
C TYR A 76 0.27 1.72 -10.82
N LEU A 77 0.09 0.42 -10.56
CA LEU A 77 0.00 -0.60 -11.62
C LEU A 77 -1.26 -0.46 -12.48
N PHE A 78 -2.33 0.10 -11.93
CA PHE A 78 -3.62 0.25 -12.60
C PHE A 78 -3.94 1.71 -12.96
N ASP A 79 -2.94 2.60 -12.88
CA ASP A 79 -3.05 4.02 -13.19
C ASP A 79 -4.23 4.73 -12.50
N LEU A 80 -4.40 4.47 -11.20
CA LEU A 80 -5.51 5.01 -10.41
C LEU A 80 -5.20 6.41 -9.85
N SER A 81 -4.24 7.12 -10.43
CA SER A 81 -3.75 8.39 -9.93
C SER A 81 -4.80 9.51 -10.00
N GLU A 82 -5.72 9.45 -10.97
CA GLU A 82 -6.81 10.42 -11.11
C GLU A 82 -8.05 10.07 -10.27
N THR A 83 -7.98 9.03 -9.43
CA THR A 83 -9.10 8.60 -8.59
C THR A 83 -9.07 9.24 -7.20
N GLY A 84 -10.25 9.39 -6.57
CA GLY A 84 -10.34 9.92 -5.20
C GLY A 84 -9.63 9.06 -4.15
N ILE A 85 -9.41 7.77 -4.43
CA ILE A 85 -8.65 6.85 -3.59
C ILE A 85 -7.21 7.33 -3.43
N PHE A 86 -6.60 7.80 -4.52
CA PHE A 86 -5.22 8.27 -4.50
C PHE A 86 -5.07 9.55 -3.69
N ALA A 87 -5.95 10.53 -3.90
CA ALA A 87 -5.95 11.79 -3.14
C ALA A 87 -6.02 11.53 -1.63
N LYS A 88 -6.98 10.71 -1.18
CA LYS A 88 -7.10 10.32 0.24
C LYS A 88 -5.85 9.61 0.77
N THR A 89 -5.20 8.79 -0.05
CA THR A 89 -3.95 8.13 0.34
C THR A 89 -2.82 9.13 0.55
N LEU A 90 -2.74 10.18 -0.28
CA LEU A 90 -1.76 11.25 -0.11
C LEU A 90 -2.02 12.05 1.16
N ASP A 91 -3.28 12.40 1.44
CA ASP A 91 -3.68 13.10 2.66
C ASP A 91 -3.28 12.29 3.90
N TYR A 92 -3.58 10.99 3.91
CA TYR A 92 -3.18 10.07 4.98
C TYR A 92 -1.66 10.04 5.18
N LEU A 93 -0.89 9.90 4.10
CA LEU A 93 0.57 9.85 4.17
C LEU A 93 1.16 11.17 4.65
N SER A 94 0.60 12.30 4.23
CA SER A 94 1.03 13.63 4.67
C SER A 94 0.79 13.79 6.16
N PHE A 95 -0.39 13.39 6.64
CA PHE A 95 -0.79 13.46 8.04
C PHE A 95 0.02 12.52 8.94
N THR A 96 0.35 11.32 8.46
CA THR A 96 1.00 10.27 9.28
C THR A 96 2.52 10.24 9.17
N GLN A 97 3.14 11.09 8.34
CA GLN A 97 4.60 11.18 8.30
C GLN A 97 5.12 11.79 9.60
N LYS A 98 6.05 11.09 10.27
CA LYS A 98 6.68 11.57 11.49
C LYS A 98 7.62 12.76 11.20
N ASP A 99 7.93 13.56 12.21
CA ASP A 99 8.83 14.73 12.09
C ASP A 99 10.21 14.39 11.52
N ASN A 100 10.71 13.19 11.81
CA ASN A 100 11.98 12.70 11.29
C ASN A 100 11.92 12.26 9.82
N GLY A 101 10.75 12.27 9.19
CA GLY A 101 10.50 11.89 7.80
C GLY A 101 10.05 10.44 7.58
N SER A 102 9.98 9.61 8.62
CA SER A 102 9.58 8.21 8.48
C SER A 102 8.07 7.99 8.51
N TRP A 103 7.65 6.84 8.01
CA TRP A 103 6.32 6.29 8.24
C TRP A 103 6.44 5.00 9.04
N ASP A 104 5.56 4.85 10.01
CA ASP A 104 5.49 3.67 10.86
C ASP A 104 4.03 3.33 11.20
N ASP A 105 3.79 2.09 11.57
CA ASP A 105 2.44 1.64 11.92
C ASP A 105 2.00 2.29 13.24
N PRO A 106 0.70 2.62 13.40
CA PRO A 106 0.19 3.19 14.63
C PRO A 106 0.08 2.14 15.74
N GLU A 107 0.29 2.55 17.00
CA GLU A 107 0.21 1.64 18.17
C GLU A 107 -1.13 0.88 18.26
N GLU A 108 -2.22 1.46 17.74
CA GLU A 108 -3.56 0.89 17.78
C GLU A 108 -3.65 -0.48 17.06
N ILE A 109 -2.78 -0.79 16.09
CA ILE A 109 -2.81 -2.09 15.41
C ILE A 109 -2.45 -3.27 16.31
N THR A 110 -1.78 -3.02 17.45
CA THR A 110 -1.34 -4.06 18.40
C THR A 110 -2.50 -4.78 19.09
N ARG A 111 -3.73 -4.26 19.00
CA ARG A 111 -4.93 -4.94 19.48
C ARG A 111 -5.38 -6.11 18.60
N PHE A 112 -4.80 -6.23 17.40
CA PHE A 112 -5.08 -7.32 16.46
C PHE A 112 -3.95 -8.34 16.47
N GLU A 113 -4.22 -9.52 15.91
CA GLU A 113 -3.18 -10.50 15.62
C GLU A 113 -2.25 -9.95 14.52
N LEU A 114 -0.95 -9.91 14.81
CA LEU A 114 0.07 -9.42 13.90
C LEU A 114 1.15 -10.49 13.70
N PRO A 115 1.62 -10.71 12.46
CA PRO A 115 2.84 -11.46 12.23
C PRO A 115 4.03 -10.81 12.95
N PRO A 116 5.07 -11.58 13.34
CA PRO A 116 6.21 -11.07 14.12
C PRO A 116 7.07 -10.03 13.38
N TYR A 117 6.86 -9.86 12.08
CA TYR A 117 7.55 -8.90 11.22
C TYR A 117 6.71 -7.64 10.91
N MET A 118 5.57 -7.46 11.59
CA MET A 118 4.68 -6.31 11.44
C MET A 118 4.41 -5.69 12.81
N GLY A 119 4.21 -4.37 12.83
CA GLY A 119 3.95 -3.64 14.07
C GLY A 119 4.74 -2.33 14.16
N PRO A 120 4.35 -1.46 15.11
CA PRO A 120 5.09 -0.23 15.42
C PRO A 120 6.57 -0.54 15.71
N GLY A 121 7.47 0.29 15.19
CA GLY A 121 8.92 0.16 15.39
C GLY A 121 9.60 -0.98 14.63
N ILE A 122 8.85 -1.91 14.03
CA ILE A 122 9.41 -3.05 13.29
C ILE A 122 9.67 -2.62 11.84
N TYR A 123 10.93 -2.65 11.39
CA TYR A 123 11.36 -2.32 10.02
C TYR A 123 10.83 -0.97 9.49
N VAL A 124 10.95 0.09 10.30
CA VAL A 124 10.46 1.44 9.94
C VAL A 124 11.07 1.95 8.64
N GLU A 125 12.36 1.69 8.44
CA GLU A 125 13.09 1.99 7.20
C GLU A 125 12.54 1.24 5.98
N PHE A 126 12.11 -0.01 6.15
CA PHE A 126 11.51 -0.78 5.07
C PHE A 126 10.16 -0.18 4.66
N LYS A 127 9.27 0.11 5.61
CA LYS A 127 7.96 0.75 5.35
C LYS A 127 8.16 2.09 4.64
N THR A 128 9.05 2.92 5.20
CA THR A 128 9.37 4.24 4.64
C THR A 128 9.94 4.13 3.23
N GLY A 129 10.87 3.19 2.99
CA GLY A 129 11.44 2.93 1.67
C GLY A 129 10.42 2.43 0.65
N MET A 130 9.50 1.56 1.05
CA MET A 130 8.43 1.06 0.18
C MET A 130 7.45 2.17 -0.22
N ILE A 131 7.09 3.04 0.72
CA ILE A 131 6.26 4.23 0.42
C ILE A 131 7.04 5.18 -0.50
N LEU A 132 8.30 5.49 -0.21
CA LEU A 132 9.13 6.36 -1.05
C LEU A 132 9.29 5.82 -2.49
N LYS A 133 9.50 4.50 -2.63
CA LYS A 133 9.60 3.82 -3.93
C LYS A 133 8.40 4.15 -4.81
N TRP A 134 7.19 4.03 -4.28
CA TRP A 134 6.00 4.33 -5.09
C TRP A 134 5.79 5.83 -5.26
N LEU A 135 6.09 6.68 -4.26
CA LEU A 135 5.86 8.15 -4.38
C LEU A 135 6.75 8.74 -5.47
N SER A 136 7.98 8.25 -5.58
CA SER A 136 8.93 8.70 -6.60
C SER A 136 8.54 8.34 -8.04
N ARG A 137 7.56 7.44 -8.23
CA ARG A 137 7.04 7.04 -9.55
C ARG A 137 5.78 7.78 -9.96
N MET A 138 5.22 8.60 -9.07
CA MET A 138 3.95 9.29 -9.29
C MET A 138 4.18 10.75 -9.64
N ASN A 139 3.30 11.32 -10.46
CA ASN A 139 3.36 12.73 -10.83
C ASN A 139 2.76 13.62 -9.74
N LEU A 140 3.51 13.85 -8.67
CA LEU A 140 3.06 14.63 -7.52
C LEU A 140 3.24 16.14 -7.71
N ASN A 141 2.37 16.92 -7.06
CA ASN A 141 2.52 18.36 -6.93
C ASN A 141 3.74 18.72 -6.05
N THR A 142 4.07 20.01 -5.96
CA THR A 142 5.25 20.49 -5.21
C THR A 142 5.13 20.24 -3.70
N GLU A 143 3.93 20.33 -3.15
CA GLU A 143 3.66 20.14 -1.71
C GLU A 143 3.89 18.69 -1.30
N ASP A 144 3.31 17.74 -2.05
CA ASP A 144 3.45 16.31 -1.85
C ASP A 144 4.89 15.83 -2.05
N LYS A 145 5.65 16.48 -2.92
CA LYS A 145 7.11 16.26 -3.08
C LYS A 145 7.90 16.61 -1.82
N GLY A 146 7.32 17.38 -0.88
CA GLY A 146 7.88 17.59 0.45
C GLY A 146 8.06 16.29 1.23
N MET A 147 7.06 15.39 1.18
CA MET A 147 7.12 14.09 1.86
C MET A 147 8.27 13.22 1.37
N ILE A 148 8.49 13.20 0.04
CA ILE A 148 9.58 12.47 -0.61
C ILE A 148 10.94 12.91 -0.07
N ARG A 149 11.16 14.23 0.03
CA ARG A 149 12.43 14.78 0.51
C ARG A 149 12.70 14.34 1.96
N ARG A 150 11.72 14.50 2.85
CA ARG A 150 11.86 14.09 4.26
C ARG A 150 12.12 12.59 4.42
N ALA A 151 11.38 11.76 3.68
CA ALA A 151 11.57 10.30 3.71
C ALA A 151 12.94 9.87 3.18
N ARG A 152 13.42 10.50 2.11
CA ARG A 152 14.78 10.28 1.60
C ARG A 152 15.84 10.65 2.64
N ASP A 153 15.69 11.82 3.27
CA ASP A 153 16.67 12.32 4.23
C ASP A 153 16.71 11.43 5.50
N TYR A 154 15.55 10.93 5.96
CA TYR A 154 15.45 9.88 6.97
C TYR A 154 16.25 8.63 6.59
N LEU A 155 16.01 8.06 5.40
CA LEU A 155 16.66 6.82 4.98
C LEU A 155 18.18 6.97 4.82
N ILE A 156 18.66 8.12 4.32
CA ILE A 156 20.09 8.43 4.25
C ILE A 156 20.71 8.44 5.64
N LYS A 157 20.02 9.02 6.63
CA LYS A 157 20.48 9.09 8.02
C LYS A 157 20.49 7.71 8.69
N GLU A 158 19.48 6.88 8.46
CA GLU A 158 19.36 5.55 9.09
C GLU A 158 20.24 4.48 8.44
N PHE A 159 20.60 4.63 7.16
CA PHE A 159 21.36 3.64 6.39
C PHE A 159 22.63 3.10 7.10
N PRO A 160 23.49 3.95 7.72
CA PRO A 160 24.68 3.45 8.41
C PRO A 160 24.38 2.56 9.61
N ARG A 161 23.25 2.76 10.30
CA ARG A 161 22.83 1.92 11.42
C ARG A 161 22.37 0.56 10.92
N VAL A 162 21.42 0.56 9.98
CA VAL A 162 20.81 -0.66 9.42
C VAL A 162 21.84 -1.51 8.68
N SER A 163 22.83 -0.90 8.01
CA SER A 163 23.87 -1.65 7.28
C SER A 163 24.87 -2.40 8.16
N LYS A 164 24.95 -2.09 9.47
CA LYS A 164 25.89 -2.68 10.43
C LYS A 164 25.28 -3.79 11.29
N GLU A 165 23.95 -3.87 11.34
CA GLU A 165 23.21 -4.95 12.00
C GLU A 165 23.22 -6.19 11.07
N LYS A 166 24.33 -6.94 11.09
CA LYS A 166 24.47 -8.26 10.44
C LYS A 166 24.91 -9.30 11.45
#